data_AF-B8B7H5-F1
#
_entry.id   AF-B8B7H5-F1
#
_cell.length_a   1.000
_cell.length_b   1.000
_cell.length_c   1.000
_cell.angle_alpha   90.00
_cell.angle_beta   90.00
_cell.angle_gamma   90.00
#
_symmetry.space_group_name_H-M   'P 1'
#
loop_
_entity.id
_entity.type
_entity.pdbx_description
1 polymer ?
#
loop_
_entity_poly.entity_id
_entity_poly.type
_entity_poly.pdbx_seq_one_letter_code
_entity_poly.pdbx_strand_id
1 'polypeptide(L)'
;MIVVTPIATRCLFGEVRSKMLGEVSTLLRELNDSMRLITIVFPYLPIPAHRRRDSARARLGEIFVEIVRSRRSSPGGGGAGHDDMLQCLIDASGAVHELQHQHVDRRARLLTHPEHLRAAVREQEELVLVRHRHGGDVVDHDALQRMGHLHRCVKETLRLHPPSLMLLRHARRSFVVRARGSGDAEYEVPAGHTVASRW
;
A
#
# COMPACT_ATOMS: atom_id res chain seq x y z
N MET A 1 11.50 -2.72 -6.75
CA MET A 1 10.72 -1.46 -6.73
C MET A 1 10.19 -1.01 -8.11
N ILE A 2 10.74 -1.47 -9.25
CA ILE A 2 10.41 -0.91 -10.58
C ILE A 2 8.99 -1.27 -11.09
N VAL A 3 8.43 -2.42 -10.71
CA VAL A 3 7.16 -2.90 -11.28
C VAL A 3 5.92 -2.59 -10.42
N VAL A 4 6.07 -2.47 -9.10
CA VAL A 4 4.92 -2.27 -8.19
C VAL A 4 4.35 -0.87 -8.29
N THR A 5 5.21 0.16 -8.27
CA THR A 5 4.80 1.56 -8.35
C THR A 5 3.95 1.87 -9.59
N PRO A 6 4.33 1.49 -10.83
CA PRO A 6 3.49 1.78 -12.00
C PRO A 6 2.16 1.00 -12.01
N ILE A 7 2.12 -0.22 -11.47
CA ILE A 7 0.86 -0.98 -11.34
C ILE A 7 -0.07 -0.27 -10.35
N ALA A 8 0.42 0.08 -9.16
CA ALA A 8 -0.35 0.79 -8.15
C ALA A 8 -0.84 2.15 -8.67
N THR A 9 0.02 2.93 -9.33
CA THR A 9 -0.34 4.22 -9.93
C THR A 9 -1.46 4.07 -10.96
N ARG A 10 -1.42 3.05 -11.82
CA ARG A 10 -2.50 2.80 -12.80
C ARG A 10 -3.80 2.37 -12.16
N CYS A 11 -3.76 1.48 -11.17
CA CYS A 11 -4.98 1.04 -10.46
C CYS A 11 -5.61 2.16 -9.62
N LEU A 12 -4.80 3.02 -9.01
CA LEU A 12 -5.29 4.09 -8.13
C LEU A 12 -5.86 5.27 -8.92
N PHE A 13 -5.25 5.62 -10.05
CA PHE A 13 -5.55 6.86 -10.75
C PHE A 13 -6.16 6.66 -12.15
N GLY A 14 -6.33 5.42 -12.59
CA GLY A 14 -6.85 5.07 -13.91
C GLY A 14 -5.88 5.39 -15.05
N GLU A 15 -6.43 5.61 -16.25
CA GLU A 15 -5.69 6.04 -17.44
C GLU A 15 -5.29 7.52 -17.36
N VAL A 16 -4.50 7.88 -16.35
CA VAL A 16 -3.81 9.17 -16.37
C VAL A 16 -2.78 9.14 -17.50
N ARG A 17 -2.66 10.25 -18.25
CA ARG A 17 -1.70 10.43 -19.35
C ARG A 17 -0.35 9.81 -19.01
N SER A 18 0.21 9.00 -19.91
CA SER A 18 1.45 8.23 -19.70
C SER A 18 2.63 9.03 -19.12
N LYS A 19 2.75 10.30 -19.48
CA LYS A 19 3.75 11.23 -18.93
C LYS A 19 3.55 11.53 -17.43
N MET A 20 2.30 11.67 -16.98
CA MET A 20 1.96 11.89 -15.57
C MET A 20 2.17 10.64 -14.73
N LEU A 21 1.96 9.44 -15.29
CA LEU A 21 2.27 8.19 -14.59
C LEU A 21 3.76 8.09 -14.23
N GLY A 22 4.63 8.54 -15.14
CA GLY A 22 6.07 8.64 -14.89
C GLY A 22 6.40 9.60 -13.76
N GLU A 23 5.91 10.84 -13.85
CA GLU A 23 6.13 11.87 -12.82
C GLU A 23 5.61 11.44 -11.44
N VAL A 24 4.37 10.94 -11.35
CA VAL A 24 3.78 10.44 -10.10
C VAL A 24 4.61 9.28 -9.53
N SER A 25 5.07 8.34 -10.37
CA SER A 25 5.90 7.23 -9.90
C SER A 25 7.24 7.67 -9.30
N THR A 26 7.83 8.74 -9.84
CA THR A 26 9.06 9.36 -9.31
C THR A 26 8.78 10.04 -7.99
N LEU A 27 7.71 10.83 -7.90
CA LEU A 27 7.34 11.53 -6.67
C LEU A 27 6.98 10.56 -5.53
N LEU A 28 6.26 9.47 -5.84
CA LEU A 28 5.96 8.42 -4.85
C LEU A 28 7.23 7.71 -4.35
N ARG A 29 8.23 7.55 -5.22
CA ARG A 29 9.53 7.02 -4.82
C ARG A 29 10.27 7.98 -3.90
N GLU A 30 10.27 9.27 -4.21
CA GLU A 30 10.88 10.29 -3.34
C GLU A 30 10.22 10.34 -1.95
N LEU A 31 8.89 10.21 -1.90
CA LEU A 31 8.16 10.06 -0.65
C LEU A 31 8.57 8.79 0.11
N ASN A 32 8.63 7.64 -0.55
CA ASN A 32 9.04 6.39 0.11
C ASN A 32 10.48 6.45 0.61
N ASP A 33 11.41 7.00 -0.17
CA ASP A 33 12.81 7.18 0.22
C ASP A 33 12.96 8.14 1.40
N SER A 34 11.98 9.01 1.63
CA SER A 34 11.97 9.92 2.77
C SER A 34 11.50 9.29 4.08
N MET A 35 10.92 8.08 4.07
CA MET A 35 10.45 7.35 5.25
C MET A 35 11.60 6.72 6.04
N ARG A 36 12.55 7.57 6.48
CA ARG A 36 13.70 7.16 7.31
C ARG A 36 13.31 7.18 8.78
N LEU A 37 13.99 6.40 9.62
CA LEU A 37 13.79 6.40 11.08
C LEU A 37 13.87 7.80 11.69
N ILE A 38 14.78 8.65 11.21
CA ILE A 38 14.91 10.05 11.66
C ILE A 38 13.62 10.86 11.45
N THR A 39 12.81 10.51 10.47
CA THR A 39 11.53 11.17 10.17
C THR A 39 10.46 10.86 11.21
N ILE A 40 10.54 9.69 11.85
CA ILE A 40 9.63 9.31 12.94
C ILE A 40 9.92 10.13 14.20
N VAL A 41 11.21 10.37 14.48
CA VAL A 41 11.65 11.08 15.70
C VAL A 41 11.63 12.60 15.50
N PHE A 42 12.06 13.09 14.33
CA PHE A 42 12.19 14.52 14.02
C PHE A 42 11.58 14.85 12.65
N PRO A 43 10.25 14.86 12.51
CA PRO A 43 9.56 14.96 11.21
C PRO A 43 9.81 16.26 10.43
N TYR A 44 10.26 17.32 11.11
CA TYR A 44 10.51 18.65 10.55
C TYR A 44 11.99 19.04 10.53
N LEU A 45 12.91 18.08 10.71
CA LEU A 45 14.34 18.37 10.67
C LEU A 45 14.73 18.91 9.28
N PRO A 46 15.51 20.00 9.16
CA PRO A 46 15.81 20.65 7.87
C PRO A 46 16.88 19.88 7.06
N ILE A 47 16.71 18.57 6.91
CA ILE A 47 17.60 17.70 6.13
C ILE A 47 17.14 17.63 4.66
N PRO A 48 18.05 17.37 3.71
CA PRO A 48 17.71 17.26 2.29
C PRO A 48 16.60 16.25 2.00
N ALA A 49 16.51 15.17 2.79
CA ALA A 49 15.46 14.16 2.65
C ALA A 49 14.05 14.69 2.96
N HIS A 50 13.87 15.46 4.04
CA HIS A 50 12.56 16.04 4.39
C HIS A 50 12.18 17.15 3.42
N ARG A 51 13.14 17.96 2.96
CA ARG A 51 12.87 18.96 1.91
C ARG A 51 12.35 18.31 0.63
N ARG A 52 12.98 17.22 0.17
CA ARG A 52 12.52 16.45 -1.00
C ARG A 52 11.15 15.82 -0.77
N ARG A 53 10.87 15.29 0.43
CA ARG A 53 9.55 14.78 0.80
C ARG A 53 8.49 15.86 0.67
N ASP A 54 8.74 17.01 1.26
CA ASP A 54 7.76 18.08 1.36
C ASP A 54 7.50 18.69 -0.03
N SER A 55 8.55 18.85 -0.87
CA SER A 55 8.39 19.23 -2.27
C SER A 55 7.63 18.19 -3.09
N ALA A 56 7.92 16.90 -2.90
CA ALA A 56 7.23 15.82 -3.61
C ALA A 56 5.75 15.75 -3.21
N ARG A 57 5.44 15.94 -1.92
CA ARG A 57 4.06 16.00 -1.40
C ARG A 57 3.29 17.18 -1.98
N ALA A 58 3.92 18.36 -2.03
CA ALA A 58 3.31 19.55 -2.63
C ALA A 58 2.99 19.32 -4.11
N ARG A 59 3.97 18.81 -4.87
CA ARG A 59 3.82 18.53 -6.31
C ARG A 59 2.77 17.47 -6.61
N LEU A 60 2.70 16.39 -5.82
CA LEU A 60 1.64 15.40 -5.93
C LEU A 60 0.27 16.02 -5.66
N GLY A 61 0.17 16.92 -4.66
CA GLY A 61 -1.04 17.67 -4.36
C GLY A 61 -1.54 18.51 -5.55
N GLU A 62 -0.64 19.24 -6.20
CA GLU A 62 -0.95 20.02 -7.42
C GLU A 62 -1.53 19.12 -8.52
N ILE A 63 -0.85 18.01 -8.81
CA ILE A 63 -1.27 17.03 -9.82
C ILE A 63 -2.67 16.49 -9.51
N PHE A 64 -2.93 16.10 -8.25
CA PHE A 64 -4.25 15.58 -7.86
C PHE A 64 -5.35 16.63 -7.98
N VAL A 65 -5.08 17.86 -7.55
CA VAL A 65 -6.04 18.96 -7.65
C VAL A 65 -6.38 19.25 -9.10
N GLU A 66 -5.40 19.26 -10.01
CA GLU A 66 -5.63 19.43 -11.44
C GLU A 66 -6.48 18.30 -12.03
N ILE A 67 -6.19 17.04 -11.71
CA ILE A 67 -6.97 15.89 -12.17
C ILE A 67 -8.43 16.01 -11.69
N VAL A 68 -8.64 16.27 -10.41
CA VAL A 68 -9.98 16.40 -9.82
C VAL A 68 -10.76 17.56 -10.45
N ARG A 69 -10.12 18.73 -10.65
CA ARG A 69 -10.73 19.87 -11.34
C ARG A 69 -11.11 19.53 -12.78
N SER A 70 -10.21 18.86 -13.51
CA SER A 70 -10.46 18.44 -14.89
C SER A 70 -11.65 17.48 -14.98
N ARG A 71 -11.74 16.50 -14.08
CA ARG A 71 -12.85 15.54 -14.03
C ARG A 71 -14.18 16.21 -13.69
N ARG A 72 -14.18 17.16 -12.75
CA ARG A 72 -15.40 17.93 -12.37
C ARG A 72 -15.91 18.88 -13.45
N SER A 73 -15.01 19.40 -14.30
CA SER A 73 -15.34 20.39 -15.33
C SER A 73 -15.69 19.75 -16.68
N SER A 74 -15.55 18.42 -16.82
CA SER A 74 -15.84 17.72 -18.07
C SER A 74 -17.38 17.59 -18.26
N PRO A 75 -17.93 17.95 -19.43
CA PRO A 75 -19.37 17.92 -19.69
C PRO A 75 -19.82 16.48 -19.90
N GLY A 76 -20.25 15.85 -18.80
CA GLY A 76 -20.65 14.45 -18.70
C GLY A 76 -20.58 14.06 -17.23
N GLY A 77 -21.61 14.43 -16.47
CA GLY A 77 -21.62 14.45 -15.01
C GLY A 77 -20.91 13.27 -14.34
N GLY A 78 -19.96 13.59 -13.47
CA GLY A 78 -19.66 12.87 -12.23
C GLY A 78 -19.52 11.34 -12.27
N GLY A 79 -18.93 10.74 -13.31
CA GLY A 79 -18.50 9.33 -13.22
C GLY A 79 -18.64 8.47 -14.48
N ALA A 80 -19.22 8.96 -15.58
CA ALA A 80 -19.61 8.13 -16.73
C ALA A 80 -18.46 7.53 -17.59
N GLY A 81 -17.22 7.49 -17.11
CA GLY A 81 -16.10 6.89 -17.86
C GLY A 81 -14.84 6.56 -17.08
N HIS A 82 -14.83 6.74 -15.76
CA HIS A 82 -13.65 6.47 -14.92
C HIS A 82 -14.02 5.47 -13.84
N ASP A 83 -13.76 4.18 -14.07
CA ASP A 83 -13.91 3.12 -13.07
C ASP A 83 -12.58 2.93 -12.32
N ASP A 84 -12.18 3.96 -11.56
CA ASP A 84 -10.92 3.96 -10.79
C ASP A 84 -11.13 4.45 -9.35
N MET A 85 -10.17 4.09 -8.48
CA MET A 85 -10.27 4.41 -7.05
C MET A 85 -10.33 5.93 -6.80
N LEU A 86 -9.69 6.75 -7.64
CA LEU A 86 -9.76 8.20 -7.53
C LEU A 86 -11.18 8.72 -7.79
N GLN A 87 -11.92 8.13 -8.74
CA GLN A 87 -13.33 8.43 -8.95
C GLN A 87 -14.16 8.03 -7.73
N CYS A 88 -13.95 6.83 -7.18
CA CYS A 88 -14.58 6.42 -5.93
C CYS A 88 -14.28 7.40 -4.78
N LEU A 89 -13.06 7.93 -4.68
CA LEU A 89 -12.68 8.90 -3.65
C LEU A 89 -13.30 10.29 -3.87
N ILE A 90 -13.45 10.73 -5.12
CA ILE A 90 -14.13 11.99 -5.46
C ILE A 90 -15.61 11.89 -5.07
N ASP A 91 -16.23 10.75 -5.36
CA ASP A 91 -17.65 10.49 -5.07
C ASP A 91 -17.89 10.21 -3.58
N ALA A 92 -16.94 9.55 -2.90
CA ALA A 92 -17.00 9.23 -1.49
C ALA A 92 -16.46 10.33 -0.56
N SER A 93 -16.02 11.48 -1.08
CA SER A 93 -15.46 12.57 -0.26
C SER A 93 -16.52 13.31 0.57
N GLY A 94 -17.05 12.60 1.58
CA GLY A 94 -17.07 13.02 2.97
C GLY A 94 -15.94 12.41 3.82
N ALA A 95 -15.24 11.35 3.39
CA ALA A 95 -14.01 10.88 4.03
C ALA A 95 -13.33 9.82 3.16
N VAL A 96 -12.00 9.81 3.08
CA VAL A 96 -11.12 8.71 3.53
C VAL A 96 -9.66 9.07 3.21
N HIS A 97 -8.80 8.74 4.17
CA HIS A 97 -7.36 8.95 4.20
C HIS A 97 -6.62 7.64 3.91
N GLU A 98 -5.55 7.75 3.11
CA GLU A 98 -4.36 6.89 3.02
C GLU A 98 -4.49 5.39 2.69
N LEU A 99 -3.91 5.03 1.54
CA LEU A 99 -3.32 3.71 1.31
C LEU A 99 -2.10 3.82 0.38
N GLN A 100 -0.88 3.90 0.92
CA GLN A 100 0.32 3.47 0.20
C GLN A 100 1.44 3.09 1.18
N HIS A 101 1.57 1.81 1.49
CA HIS A 101 2.85 1.17 1.83
C HIS A 101 2.62 -0.34 1.79
N GLN A 102 3.21 -1.04 0.81
CA GLN A 102 3.53 -2.47 0.89
C GLN A 102 4.21 -2.91 -0.43
N HIS A 103 5.02 -3.96 -0.32
CA HIS A 103 5.62 -4.75 -1.42
C HIS A 103 7.01 -4.32 -1.92
N VAL A 104 8.03 -4.60 -1.10
CA VAL A 104 9.40 -4.80 -1.63
C VAL A 104 9.95 -6.21 -1.34
N ASP A 105 9.44 -6.95 -0.34
CA ASP A 105 10.06 -8.23 0.06
C ASP A 105 9.47 -9.51 -0.57
N ARG A 106 8.44 -9.39 -1.41
CA ARG A 106 7.66 -10.53 -1.92
C ARG A 106 8.38 -11.38 -2.97
N ARG A 107 9.39 -10.84 -3.65
CA ARG A 107 10.08 -11.50 -4.78
C ARG A 107 11.33 -12.28 -4.38
N ALA A 108 12.01 -11.90 -3.32
CA ALA A 108 13.28 -12.52 -2.92
C ALA A 108 13.10 -13.96 -2.42
N ARG A 109 11.97 -14.27 -1.76
CA ARG A 109 11.79 -15.56 -1.07
C ARG A 109 11.29 -16.72 -1.95
N LEU A 110 10.51 -16.45 -3.00
CA LEU A 110 10.15 -17.50 -3.98
C LEU A 110 11.37 -17.93 -4.79
N LEU A 111 12.33 -17.03 -5.03
CA LEU A 111 13.55 -17.32 -5.78
C LEU A 111 14.55 -18.16 -4.97
N THR A 112 14.47 -18.13 -3.63
CA THR A 112 15.32 -18.95 -2.75
C THR A 112 14.73 -20.33 -2.44
N HIS A 113 13.47 -20.58 -2.82
CA HIS A 113 12.74 -21.83 -2.57
C HIS A 113 12.08 -22.33 -3.88
N PRO A 114 12.86 -22.96 -4.77
CA PRO A 114 12.43 -23.31 -6.13
C PRO A 114 11.22 -24.26 -6.17
N GLU A 115 11.02 -25.08 -5.15
CA GLU A 115 9.86 -25.95 -4.97
C GLU A 115 8.54 -25.15 -4.84
N HIS A 116 8.55 -24.05 -4.09
CA HIS A 116 7.38 -23.18 -3.92
C HIS A 116 7.11 -22.33 -5.16
N LEU A 117 8.17 -21.90 -5.84
CA LEU A 117 8.03 -21.25 -7.14
C LEU A 117 7.39 -22.17 -8.18
N ARG A 118 7.87 -23.42 -8.29
CA ARG A 118 7.29 -24.42 -9.19
C ARG A 118 5.84 -24.73 -8.85
N ALA A 119 5.50 -24.85 -7.58
CA ALA A 119 4.13 -25.09 -7.15
C ALA A 119 3.20 -23.90 -7.48
N ALA A 120 3.66 -22.66 -7.27
CA ALA A 120 2.90 -21.46 -7.65
C ALA A 120 2.72 -21.34 -9.17
N VAL A 121 3.75 -21.65 -9.96
CA VAL A 121 3.67 -21.64 -11.44
C VAL A 121 2.71 -22.71 -11.94
N ARG A 122 2.76 -23.93 -11.40
CA ARG A 122 1.81 -25.00 -11.75
C ARG A 122 0.37 -24.62 -11.43
N GLU A 123 0.13 -24.01 -10.27
CA GLU A 123 -1.19 -23.49 -9.89
C GLU A 123 -1.70 -22.42 -10.88
N GLN A 124 -0.80 -21.55 -11.36
CA GLN A 124 -1.14 -20.56 -12.39
C GLN A 124 -1.45 -21.22 -13.74
N GLU A 125 -0.63 -22.17 -14.17
CA GLU A 125 -0.83 -22.92 -15.43
C GLU A 125 -2.16 -23.68 -15.42
N GLU A 126 -2.50 -24.39 -14.34
CA GLU A 126 -3.76 -25.12 -14.21
C GLU A 126 -4.98 -24.19 -14.29
N LEU A 127 -4.96 -23.05 -13.59
CA LEU A 127 -6.06 -22.08 -13.61
C LEU A 127 -6.22 -21.40 -14.97
N VAL A 128 -5.11 -21.07 -15.63
CA VAL A 128 -5.10 -20.49 -16.98
C VAL A 128 -5.61 -21.51 -18.00
N LEU A 129 -5.18 -22.77 -17.93
CA LEU A 129 -5.65 -23.85 -18.82
C LEU A 129 -7.12 -24.21 -18.63
N VAL A 130 -7.63 -24.22 -17.40
CA VAL A 130 -9.07 -24.39 -17.14
C VAL A 130 -9.85 -23.23 -17.73
N ARG A 131 -9.32 -22.00 -17.70
CA ARG A 131 -10.02 -20.81 -18.17
C ARG A 131 -10.00 -20.62 -19.69
N HIS A 132 -8.90 -20.96 -20.36
CA HIS A 132 -8.86 -20.99 -21.82
C HIS A 132 -9.90 -21.96 -22.39
N ARG A 133 -10.17 -23.09 -21.72
CA ARG A 133 -11.27 -24.00 -22.08
C ARG A 133 -12.67 -23.39 -21.94
N HIS A 134 -12.82 -22.35 -21.13
CA HIS A 134 -14.07 -21.61 -20.94
C HIS A 134 -14.05 -20.24 -21.67
N GLY A 135 -13.10 -20.01 -22.58
CA GLY A 135 -13.03 -18.80 -23.41
C GLY A 135 -12.56 -17.52 -22.70
N GLY A 136 -12.01 -17.61 -21.49
CA GLY A 136 -11.50 -16.45 -20.76
C GLY A 136 -9.99 -16.27 -20.93
N ASP A 137 -9.58 -15.17 -21.57
CA ASP A 137 -8.16 -14.88 -21.89
C ASP A 137 -7.46 -13.99 -20.84
N VAL A 138 -8.21 -13.42 -19.89
CA VAL A 138 -7.70 -12.45 -18.91
C VAL A 138 -7.71 -13.02 -17.48
N VAL A 139 -6.63 -12.77 -16.73
CA VAL A 139 -6.54 -13.05 -15.29
C VAL A 139 -7.30 -11.95 -14.54
N ASP A 140 -8.55 -12.25 -14.16
CA ASP A 140 -9.36 -11.40 -13.28
C ASP A 140 -9.12 -11.69 -11.79
N HIS A 141 -9.83 -10.94 -10.94
CA HIS A 141 -9.72 -11.05 -9.49
C HIS A 141 -10.11 -12.43 -8.95
N ASP A 142 -11.15 -13.06 -9.50
CA ASP A 142 -11.63 -14.37 -9.06
C ASP A 142 -10.62 -15.49 -9.35
N ALA A 143 -9.84 -15.38 -10.43
CA ALA A 143 -8.72 -16.30 -10.67
C ALA A 143 -7.61 -16.11 -9.64
N LEU A 144 -7.30 -14.87 -9.24
CA LEU A 144 -6.29 -14.60 -8.20
C LEU A 144 -6.73 -15.16 -6.83
N GLN A 145 -8.02 -15.09 -6.48
CA GLN A 145 -8.54 -15.66 -5.23
C GLN A 145 -8.41 -17.19 -5.20
N ARG A 146 -8.46 -17.86 -6.36
CA ARG A 146 -8.29 -19.31 -6.48
C ARG A 146 -6.85 -19.78 -6.35
N MET A 147 -5.85 -18.89 -6.40
CA MET A 147 -4.43 -19.22 -6.23
C MET A 147 -4.05 -19.39 -4.76
N GLY A 148 -4.47 -20.50 -4.15
CA GLY A 148 -4.30 -20.78 -2.73
C GLY A 148 -2.84 -20.97 -2.30
N HIS A 149 -2.01 -21.61 -3.12
CA HIS A 149 -0.58 -21.78 -2.86
C HIS A 149 0.15 -20.44 -2.92
N LEU A 150 -0.07 -19.67 -3.99
CA LEU A 150 0.49 -18.33 -4.12
C LEU A 150 0.07 -17.46 -2.93
N HIS A 151 -1.21 -17.45 -2.56
CA HIS A 151 -1.70 -16.70 -1.41
C HIS A 151 -1.01 -17.11 -0.09
N ARG A 152 -0.77 -18.41 0.14
CA ARG A 152 -0.02 -18.89 1.32
C ARG A 152 1.43 -18.43 1.32
N CYS A 153 2.13 -18.49 0.18
CA CYS A 153 3.51 -17.98 0.08
C CYS A 153 3.61 -16.50 0.44
N VAL A 154 2.56 -15.74 0.12
CA VAL A 154 2.47 -14.31 0.40
C VAL A 154 2.26 -14.06 1.88
N LYS A 155 1.29 -14.75 2.48
CA LYS A 155 1.04 -14.67 3.93
C LYS A 155 2.27 -15.08 4.73
N GLU A 156 2.94 -16.16 4.34
CA GLU A 156 4.14 -16.64 5.04
C GLU A 156 5.32 -15.66 4.89
N THR A 157 5.47 -15.04 3.71
CA THR A 157 6.46 -13.97 3.54
C THR A 157 6.16 -12.78 4.45
N LEU A 158 4.89 -12.36 4.55
CA LEU A 158 4.48 -11.26 5.44
C LEU A 158 4.61 -11.61 6.93
N ARG A 159 4.42 -12.89 7.30
CA ARG A 159 4.63 -13.38 8.67
C ARG A 159 6.10 -13.26 9.10
N LEU A 160 7.02 -13.59 8.18
CA LEU A 160 8.46 -13.55 8.46
C LEU A 160 9.07 -12.16 8.29
N HIS A 161 8.52 -11.37 7.37
CA HIS A 161 8.99 -10.02 7.03
C HIS A 161 7.81 -9.05 7.17
N PRO A 162 7.34 -8.80 8.41
CA PRO A 162 6.26 -7.86 8.63
C PRO A 162 6.67 -6.47 8.10
N PRO A 163 5.84 -5.81 7.25
CA PRO A 163 6.17 -4.50 6.68
C PRO A 163 6.36 -3.40 7.73
N SER A 164 5.77 -3.59 8.91
CA SER A 164 5.90 -2.70 10.05
C SER A 164 6.54 -3.47 11.19
N LEU A 165 7.76 -3.09 11.57
CA LEU A 165 8.47 -3.70 12.70
C LEU A 165 7.72 -3.46 14.02
N MET A 166 7.16 -2.26 14.19
CA MET A 166 6.42 -1.82 15.38
C MET A 166 5.28 -0.89 14.98
N LEU A 167 4.13 -1.02 15.66
CA LEU A 167 3.05 -0.03 15.67
C LEU A 167 3.19 0.84 16.90
N LEU A 168 3.37 2.14 16.67
CA LEU A 168 3.44 3.14 17.72
C LEU A 168 2.08 3.79 17.91
N ARG A 169 1.61 3.89 19.15
CA ARG A 169 0.40 4.62 19.53
C ARG A 169 0.72 5.58 20.65
N HIS A 170 0.12 6.76 20.63
CA HIS A 170 0.29 7.74 21.69
C HIS A 170 -0.90 7.65 22.66
N ALA A 171 -0.63 7.44 23.95
CA ALA A 171 -1.63 7.37 24.99
C ALA A 171 -2.21 8.76 25.24
N ARG A 172 -3.45 9.01 24.80
CA ARG A 172 -4.13 10.29 25.06
C ARG A 172 -4.65 10.43 26.49
N ARG A 173 -4.85 9.30 27.17
CA ARG A 173 -5.34 9.19 28.55
C ARG A 173 -4.62 8.03 29.23
N SER A 174 -4.50 8.09 30.55
CA SER A 174 -3.94 6.98 31.32
C SER A 174 -4.86 5.75 31.23
N PHE A 175 -4.28 4.55 31.15
CA PHE A 175 -5.02 3.29 31.15
C PHE A 175 -4.21 2.16 31.78
N VAL A 176 -4.90 1.16 32.32
CA VAL A 176 -4.27 0.01 32.99
C VAL A 176 -4.19 -1.18 32.05
N VAL A 177 -3.05 -1.89 32.07
CA VAL A 177 -2.78 -3.09 31.28
C VAL A 177 -2.49 -4.25 32.22
N ARG A 178 -3.14 -5.39 31.97
CA ARG A 178 -2.83 -6.66 32.64
C ARG A 178 -1.84 -7.47 31.83
N ALA A 179 -0.72 -7.85 32.44
CA ALA A 179 0.25 -8.72 31.80
C ALA A 179 -0.24 -10.18 31.81
N ARG A 180 -0.27 -10.81 30.64
CA ARG A 180 -0.65 -12.23 30.53
C ARG A 180 0.55 -13.10 30.90
N GLY A 181 0.52 -13.77 32.05
CA GLY A 181 1.50 -14.80 32.45
C GLY A 181 2.31 -14.51 33.72
N SER A 182 2.35 -13.26 34.19
CA SER A 182 2.96 -12.88 35.47
C SER A 182 1.85 -12.46 36.43
N GLY A 183 1.35 -13.43 37.21
CA GLY A 183 0.29 -13.32 38.24
C GLY A 183 -0.39 -11.96 38.35
N ASP A 184 -1.47 -11.74 37.59
CA ASP A 184 -2.40 -10.60 37.63
C ASP A 184 -1.77 -9.20 37.86
N ALA A 185 -0.53 -8.99 37.46
CA ALA A 185 0.14 -7.71 37.63
C ALA A 185 -0.50 -6.66 36.70
N GLU A 186 -1.01 -5.60 37.32
CA GLU A 186 -1.59 -4.43 36.67
C GLU A 186 -0.54 -3.33 36.54
N TYR A 187 -0.39 -2.81 35.32
CA TYR A 187 0.53 -1.71 35.00
C TYR A 187 -0.26 -0.52 34.47
N GLU A 188 -0.08 0.65 35.07
CA GLU A 188 -0.64 1.89 34.54
C GLU A 188 0.28 2.48 33.46
N VAL A 189 -0.28 2.78 32.29
CA VAL A 189 0.36 3.55 31.22
C VAL A 189 -0.17 4.98 31.30
N PRO A 190 0.65 5.98 31.66
CA PRO A 190 0.18 7.35 31.81
C PRO A 190 -0.12 8.02 30.46
N ALA A 191 -0.99 9.04 30.49
CA ALA A 191 -1.16 9.94 29.35
C ALA A 191 0.19 10.53 28.89
N GLY A 192 0.35 10.72 27.58
CA GLY A 192 1.58 11.23 26.96
C GLY A 192 2.64 10.17 26.64
N HIS A 193 2.45 8.92 27.06
CA HIS A 193 3.40 7.85 26.75
C HIS A 193 3.16 7.25 25.36
N THR A 194 4.25 6.82 24.71
CA THR A 194 4.17 6.07 23.44
C THR A 194 4.17 4.58 23.74
N VAL A 195 3.10 3.91 23.34
CA VAL A 195 2.94 2.46 23.42
C VAL A 195 3.40 1.85 22.11
N ALA A 196 4.28 0.88 22.20
CA ALA A 196 4.71 0.09 21.06
C ALA A 196 4.12 -1.31 21.11
N SER A 197 3.54 -1.75 20.00
CA SER A 197 3.13 -3.14 19.80
C SER A 197 3.87 -3.72 18.61
N ARG A 198 4.31 -4.97 18.74
CA ARG A 198 4.86 -5.73 17.61
C ARG A 198 3.70 -6.25 16.77
N TRP A 199 3.86 -6.20 15.45
CA TRP A 199 2.91 -6.76 14.48
C TRP A 199 2.83 -8.28 14.56
#